data_AF-A2BCU3-F1
#
_entry.id   AF-A2BCU3-F1
#
_cell.length_a   1.000
_cell.length_b   1.000
_cell.length_c   1.000
_cell.angle_alpha   90.00
_cell.angle_beta   90.00
_cell.angle_gamma   90.00
#
_symmetry.space_group_name_H-M   'P 1'
#
loop_
_entity.id
_entity.type
_entity.pdbx_description
1 polymer ?
#
loop_
_entity_poly.entity_id
_entity_poly.type
_entity_poly.pdbx_seq_one_letter_code
_entity_poly.pdbx_strand_id
1 'polypeptide(L)'
;KHVEYSARHVNLTESEANASISLSYPANWSKKNDSGELIPHLSSIDALTISINLSQDILLNRFKSIDHCWVRRISIRAGKKPEEDLRNINAKITKESQGLDSQGDTNLIFGGNVGTMTVQLEFIIPAAHEVDTIKDSTEKNCYSLHFKNRTQFIDDIIFYSPLNAISKLFVANDNEPHFLPGGIEANYPNIINPVDSLVSHAQIAQALLYKLDGLTRGESNTLWMRNLNIIAENPAKRRA
;
A
#
# COMPACT_ATOMS: atom_id res chain seq x y z
N LYS A 1 -7.15 14.66 -4.90
CA LYS A 1 -7.76 13.98 -6.08
C LYS A 1 -7.44 12.50 -5.95
N HIS A 2 -8.42 11.61 -5.90
CA HIS A 2 -8.18 10.22 -5.51
C HIS A 2 -8.88 9.23 -6.44
N VAL A 3 -8.27 8.05 -6.59
CA VAL A 3 -8.86 6.91 -7.27
C VAL A 3 -10.03 6.38 -6.44
N GLU A 4 -11.13 6.06 -7.11
CA GLU A 4 -12.28 5.39 -6.50
C GLU A 4 -12.20 3.89 -6.77
N TYR A 5 -12.52 3.09 -5.75
CA TYR A 5 -12.52 1.64 -5.80
C TYR A 5 -13.94 1.14 -5.56
N SER A 6 -14.41 0.20 -6.39
CA SER A 6 -15.68 -0.49 -6.20
C SER A 6 -15.45 -1.99 -6.28
N ALA A 7 -15.72 -2.71 -5.20
CA ALA A 7 -15.69 -4.18 -5.20
C ALA A 7 -17.03 -4.77 -5.65
N ARG A 8 -16.97 -5.84 -6.43
CA ARG A 8 -18.08 -6.68 -6.88
C ARG A 8 -17.69 -8.14 -6.72
N HIS A 9 -18.66 -9.03 -6.60
CA HIS A 9 -18.45 -10.49 -6.52
C HIS A 9 -17.39 -10.90 -5.47
N VAL A 10 -17.54 -10.42 -4.23
CA VAL A 10 -16.64 -10.77 -3.13
C VAL A 10 -17.00 -12.17 -2.62
N ASN A 11 -16.07 -13.11 -2.78
CA ASN A 11 -16.11 -14.43 -2.16
C ASN A 11 -15.06 -14.47 -1.06
N LEU A 12 -15.51 -14.72 0.17
CA LEU A 12 -14.68 -14.68 1.36
C LEU A 12 -14.76 -16.01 2.11
N THR A 13 -13.61 -16.50 2.57
CA THR A 13 -13.45 -17.69 3.41
C THR A 13 -12.51 -17.37 4.59
N GLU A 14 -12.21 -18.35 5.44
CA GLU A 14 -11.27 -18.18 6.58
C GLU A 14 -9.80 -17.97 6.17
N SER A 15 -9.45 -18.25 4.92
CA SER A 15 -8.07 -18.19 4.43
C SER A 15 -7.93 -17.57 3.04
N GLU A 16 -9.01 -17.19 2.38
CA GLU A 16 -8.98 -16.66 1.03
C GLU A 16 -10.08 -15.62 0.82
N ALA A 17 -9.74 -14.56 0.09
CA ALA A 17 -10.65 -13.55 -0.41
C ALA A 17 -10.43 -13.38 -1.92
N ASN A 18 -11.53 -13.38 -2.68
CA ASN A 18 -11.54 -13.18 -4.12
C ASN A 18 -12.58 -12.11 -4.46
N ALA A 19 -12.22 -11.14 -5.28
CA ALA A 19 -13.08 -10.03 -5.66
C ALA A 19 -12.81 -9.58 -7.11
N SER A 20 -13.85 -9.02 -7.71
CA SER A 20 -13.77 -8.22 -8.94
C SER A 20 -13.77 -6.75 -8.55
N ILE A 21 -12.72 -6.00 -8.90
CA ILE A 21 -12.54 -4.61 -8.50
C ILE A 21 -12.63 -3.71 -9.74
N SER A 22 -13.43 -2.65 -9.66
CA SER A 22 -13.41 -1.55 -10.63
C SER A 22 -12.65 -0.36 -10.05
N LEU A 23 -11.78 0.27 -10.85
CA LEU A 23 -11.06 1.48 -10.48
C LEU A 23 -11.47 2.64 -11.39
N SER A 24 -11.72 3.81 -10.80
CA SER A 24 -12.02 5.04 -11.54
C SER A 24 -11.04 6.14 -11.16
N TYR A 25 -10.21 6.55 -12.12
CA TYR A 25 -9.28 7.66 -11.95
C TYR A 25 -9.98 8.98 -12.28
N PRO A 26 -9.68 10.06 -11.53
CA PRO A 26 -10.23 11.38 -11.83
C PRO A 26 -9.66 11.91 -13.16
N ALA A 27 -10.40 12.80 -13.82
CA ALA A 27 -9.86 13.49 -14.99
C ALA A 27 -8.61 14.31 -14.64
N ASN A 28 -7.66 14.35 -15.58
CA ASN A 28 -6.33 14.95 -15.42
C ASN A 28 -5.54 14.30 -14.26
N TRP A 29 -5.62 12.98 -14.10
CA TRP A 29 -4.91 12.26 -13.03
C TRP A 29 -3.39 12.31 -13.20
N SER A 30 -2.91 12.34 -14.44
CA SER A 30 -1.49 12.50 -14.75
C SER A 30 -1.29 13.21 -16.08
N LYS A 31 -0.49 14.28 -16.06
CA LYS A 31 -0.05 15.00 -17.27
C LYS A 31 1.47 14.93 -17.37
N LYS A 32 1.94 14.80 -18.60
CA LYS A 32 3.32 15.09 -18.96
C LYS A 32 3.25 16.25 -19.96
N ASN A 33 3.99 17.33 -19.66
CA ASN A 33 3.83 18.69 -20.20
C ASN A 33 3.25 18.76 -21.63
N ASP A 34 3.79 17.99 -22.58
CA ASP A 34 3.46 18.12 -24.01
C ASP A 34 2.83 16.86 -24.66
N SER A 35 2.63 15.76 -23.93
CA SER A 35 2.22 14.46 -24.52
C SER A 35 0.78 14.03 -24.17
N GLY A 36 -0.08 14.96 -23.79
CA GLY A 36 -1.46 14.67 -23.40
C GLY A 36 -1.58 13.97 -22.04
N GLU A 37 -2.80 13.54 -21.72
CA GLU A 37 -3.10 12.78 -20.51
C GLU A 37 -2.63 11.32 -20.65
N LEU A 38 -1.97 10.77 -19.64
CA LEU A 38 -1.56 9.37 -19.65
C LEU A 38 -2.78 8.45 -19.49
N ILE A 39 -2.74 7.29 -20.14
CA ILE A 39 -3.78 6.27 -19.98
C ILE A 39 -3.72 5.72 -18.55
N PRO A 40 -4.82 5.80 -17.77
CA PRO A 40 -4.89 5.18 -16.45
C PRO A 40 -4.59 3.69 -16.50
N HIS A 41 -3.85 3.19 -15.52
CA HIS A 41 -3.53 1.78 -15.39
C HIS A 41 -3.47 1.39 -13.92
N LEU A 42 -3.63 0.10 -13.64
CA LEU A 42 -3.51 -0.45 -12.29
C LEU A 42 -2.11 -0.15 -11.73
N SER A 43 -2.04 0.69 -10.70
CA SER A 43 -0.78 1.05 -10.07
C SER A 43 -0.42 0.09 -8.93
N SER A 44 0.83 0.12 -8.50
CA SER A 44 1.24 -0.66 -7.32
C SER A 44 0.66 -0.12 -6.01
N ILE A 45 0.20 1.13 -5.96
CA ILE A 45 -0.58 1.66 -4.82
C ILE A 45 -1.94 0.98 -4.75
N ASP A 46 -2.59 0.80 -5.90
CA ASP A 46 -3.88 0.11 -5.98
C ASP A 46 -3.72 -1.36 -5.61
N ALA A 47 -2.72 -2.04 -6.18
CA ALA A 47 -2.42 -3.43 -5.83
C ALA A 47 -2.18 -3.58 -4.32
N LEU A 48 -1.37 -2.70 -3.71
CA LEU A 48 -1.11 -2.71 -2.27
C LEU A 48 -2.38 -2.51 -1.44
N THR A 49 -3.14 -1.46 -1.72
CA THR A 49 -4.35 -1.11 -0.96
C THR A 49 -5.43 -2.17 -1.11
N ILE A 50 -5.66 -2.70 -2.31
CA ILE A 50 -6.60 -3.81 -2.54
C ILE A 50 -6.15 -5.06 -1.77
N SER A 51 -4.88 -5.44 -1.85
CA SER A 51 -4.37 -6.62 -1.15
C SER A 51 -4.47 -6.49 0.37
N ILE A 52 -4.20 -5.32 0.93
CA ILE A 52 -4.34 -5.07 2.38
C ILE A 52 -5.80 -5.15 2.79
N ASN A 53 -6.73 -4.55 2.03
CA ASN A 53 -8.16 -4.61 2.34
C ASN A 53 -8.69 -6.05 2.30
N LEU A 54 -8.36 -6.83 1.26
CA LEU A 54 -8.76 -8.23 1.17
C LEU A 54 -8.14 -9.10 2.28
N SER A 55 -6.89 -8.82 2.67
CA SER A 55 -6.26 -9.51 3.80
C SER A 55 -6.99 -9.20 5.11
N GLN A 56 -7.37 -7.94 5.30
CA GLN A 56 -8.16 -7.50 6.44
C GLN A 56 -9.52 -8.21 6.52
N ASP A 57 -10.23 -8.38 5.40
CA ASP A 57 -11.49 -9.13 5.38
C ASP A 57 -11.31 -10.58 5.87
N ILE A 58 -10.20 -11.23 5.46
CA ILE A 58 -9.85 -12.58 5.94
C ILE A 58 -9.55 -12.56 7.44
N LEU A 59 -8.82 -11.55 7.94
CA LEU A 59 -8.48 -11.46 9.36
C LEU A 59 -9.71 -11.17 10.23
N LEU A 60 -10.64 -10.32 9.78
CA LEU A 60 -11.85 -9.96 10.51
C LEU A 60 -12.83 -11.14 10.66
N ASN A 61 -12.73 -12.18 9.83
CA ASN A 61 -13.45 -13.44 10.06
C ASN A 61 -12.97 -14.20 11.32
N ARG A 62 -11.74 -13.94 11.78
CA ARG A 62 -11.12 -14.65 12.91
C ARG A 62 -10.90 -13.77 14.12
N PHE A 63 -10.50 -12.53 13.91
CA PHE A 63 -10.13 -11.58 14.95
C PHE A 63 -11.18 -10.49 15.07
N LYS A 64 -11.59 -10.20 16.30
CA LYS A 64 -12.57 -9.13 16.57
C LYS A 64 -12.01 -7.73 16.33
N SER A 65 -10.70 -7.56 16.46
CA SER A 65 -9.98 -6.32 16.15
C SER A 65 -8.63 -6.65 15.54
N ILE A 66 -8.20 -5.79 14.63
CA ILE A 66 -6.90 -5.85 13.94
C ILE A 66 -6.22 -4.49 13.93
N ASP A 67 -6.65 -3.57 14.81
CA ASP A 67 -6.16 -2.19 14.84
C ASP A 67 -4.66 -2.10 15.18
N HIS A 68 -4.16 -3.09 15.92
CA HIS A 68 -2.74 -3.27 16.26
C HIS A 68 -1.97 -4.14 15.27
N CYS A 69 -2.66 -4.74 14.29
CA CYS A 69 -1.99 -5.48 13.22
C CYS A 69 -1.20 -4.49 12.37
N TRP A 70 0.04 -4.81 12.01
CA TRP A 70 0.88 -3.93 11.19
C TRP A 70 1.58 -4.66 10.05
N VAL A 71 1.94 -3.90 9.00
CA VAL A 71 2.59 -4.47 7.82
C VAL A 71 4.11 -4.44 8.02
N ARG A 72 4.70 -5.62 8.05
CA ARG A 72 6.16 -5.80 8.18
C ARG A 72 6.86 -5.87 6.85
N ARG A 73 6.28 -6.56 5.88
CA ARG A 73 6.87 -6.73 4.55
C ARG A 73 5.82 -6.56 3.47
N ILE A 74 6.23 -5.88 2.41
CA ILE A 74 5.48 -5.74 1.17
C ILE A 74 6.40 -6.23 0.06
N SER A 75 5.91 -7.17 -0.76
CA SER A 75 6.54 -7.54 -2.01
C SER A 75 5.53 -7.42 -3.13
N ILE A 76 5.85 -6.66 -4.17
CA ILE A 76 4.99 -6.53 -5.36
C ILE A 76 5.85 -6.78 -6.60
N ARG A 77 5.40 -7.70 -7.44
CA ARG A 77 5.98 -7.95 -8.76
C ARG A 77 4.97 -7.56 -9.83
N ALA A 78 5.38 -6.65 -10.71
CA ALA A 78 4.52 -6.17 -11.78
C ALA A 78 4.32 -7.24 -12.87
N GLY A 79 3.18 -7.16 -13.55
CA GLY A 79 2.91 -7.93 -14.76
C GLY A 79 3.84 -7.58 -15.92
N LYS A 80 3.72 -8.33 -17.02
CA LYS A 80 4.53 -8.09 -18.23
C LYS A 80 4.14 -6.79 -18.95
N LYS A 81 2.88 -6.36 -18.83
CA LYS A 81 2.31 -5.18 -19.48
C LYS A 81 1.41 -4.43 -18.48
N PRO A 82 1.24 -3.11 -18.66
CA PRO A 82 0.27 -2.33 -17.89
C PRO A 82 -1.15 -2.84 -18.13
N GLU A 83 -1.98 -2.77 -17.08
CA GLU A 83 -3.38 -3.16 -17.15
C GLU A 83 -4.24 -1.90 -17.16
N GLU A 84 -4.80 -1.58 -18.34
CA GLU A 84 -5.51 -0.33 -18.63
C GLU A 84 -7.04 -0.52 -18.62
N ASP A 85 -7.54 -1.76 -18.70
CA ASP A 85 -8.96 -2.06 -18.51
C ASP A 85 -9.28 -2.19 -17.02
N LEU A 86 -9.67 -1.06 -16.43
CA LEU A 86 -9.89 -0.95 -14.98
C LEU A 86 -11.32 -1.30 -14.53
N ARG A 87 -12.15 -1.85 -15.41
CA ARG A 87 -13.57 -2.12 -15.10
C ARG A 87 -13.76 -3.40 -14.28
N ASN A 88 -12.86 -4.37 -14.44
CA ASN A 88 -13.00 -5.70 -13.84
C ASN A 88 -11.62 -6.31 -13.55
N ILE A 89 -10.90 -5.73 -12.59
CA ILE A 89 -9.64 -6.26 -12.11
C ILE A 89 -9.90 -7.40 -11.14
N ASN A 90 -9.47 -8.61 -11.50
CA ASN A 90 -9.55 -9.75 -10.59
C ASN A 90 -8.52 -9.58 -9.47
N ALA A 91 -8.95 -9.70 -8.22
CA ALA A 91 -8.08 -9.67 -7.05
C ALA A 91 -8.30 -10.93 -6.21
N LYS A 92 -7.23 -11.64 -5.91
CA LYS A 92 -7.25 -12.85 -5.09
C LYS A 92 -6.13 -12.79 -4.08
N ILE A 93 -6.46 -12.98 -2.81
CA ILE A 93 -5.50 -13.03 -1.71
C ILE A 93 -5.78 -14.27 -0.86
N THR A 94 -4.73 -14.99 -0.50
CA THR A 94 -4.79 -16.21 0.31
C THR A 94 -3.80 -16.08 1.47
N LYS A 95 -4.19 -16.52 2.66
CA LYS A 95 -3.31 -16.71 3.80
C LYS A 95 -2.44 -17.94 3.55
N GLU A 96 -1.15 -17.71 3.29
CA GLU A 96 -0.18 -18.76 2.93
C GLU A 96 0.34 -19.47 4.17
N SER A 97 0.63 -18.74 5.25
CA SER A 97 1.14 -19.33 6.49
C SER A 97 0.89 -18.46 7.72
N GLN A 98 0.99 -19.09 8.89
CA GLN A 98 0.91 -18.46 10.20
C GLN A 98 2.00 -19.08 11.09
N GLY A 99 2.65 -18.25 11.91
CA GLY A 99 3.60 -18.70 12.94
C GLY A 99 3.65 -17.74 14.12
N LEU A 100 4.29 -18.16 15.20
CA LEU A 100 4.61 -17.29 16.34
C LEU A 100 6.11 -16.99 16.31
N ASP A 101 6.49 -15.75 16.60
CA ASP A 101 7.88 -15.41 16.80
C ASP A 101 8.33 -15.64 18.26
N SER A 102 9.60 -15.34 18.56
CA SER A 102 10.17 -15.53 19.91
C SER A 102 9.59 -14.59 20.96
N GLN A 103 8.88 -13.53 20.56
CA GLN A 103 8.19 -12.59 21.44
C GLN A 103 6.72 -12.97 21.65
N GLY A 104 6.26 -14.04 20.98
CA GLY A 104 4.88 -14.48 20.99
C GLY A 104 3.98 -13.73 20.00
N ASP A 105 4.55 -12.86 19.15
CA ASP A 105 3.77 -12.16 18.14
C ASP A 105 3.37 -13.12 17.02
N THR A 106 2.12 -13.04 16.58
CA THR A 106 1.60 -13.82 15.47
C THR A 106 2.06 -13.20 14.15
N ASN A 107 2.83 -13.96 13.37
CA ASN A 107 3.25 -13.63 12.02
C ASN A 107 2.33 -14.32 11.00
N LEU A 108 1.80 -13.55 10.05
CA LEU A 108 0.88 -14.01 9.02
C LEU A 108 1.39 -13.59 7.64
N ILE A 109 1.57 -14.56 6.76
CA ILE A 109 1.95 -14.32 5.36
C ILE A 109 0.72 -14.50 4.49
N PHE A 110 0.42 -13.48 3.69
CA PHE A 110 -0.61 -13.49 2.67
C PHE A 110 0.03 -13.30 1.30
N GLY A 111 -0.47 -14.02 0.30
CA GLY A 111 0.00 -13.93 -1.07
C GLY A 111 -1.14 -14.05 -2.06
N GLY A 112 -0.91 -13.54 -3.26
CA GLY A 112 -1.86 -13.63 -4.35
C GLY A 112 -1.62 -12.59 -5.43
N ASN A 113 -2.70 -12.13 -6.05
CA ASN A 113 -2.64 -11.29 -7.24
C ASN A 113 -3.69 -10.19 -7.20
N VAL A 114 -3.35 -9.03 -7.79
CA VAL A 114 -4.30 -7.98 -8.17
C VAL A 114 -4.05 -7.68 -9.64
N GLY A 115 -5.02 -8.04 -10.47
CA GLY A 115 -4.84 -8.08 -11.92
C GLY A 115 -3.64 -8.95 -12.30
N THR A 116 -2.73 -8.38 -13.07
CA THR A 116 -1.48 -9.04 -13.48
C THR A 116 -0.34 -8.94 -12.46
N MET A 117 -0.49 -8.18 -11.36
CA MET A 117 0.55 -8.04 -10.34
C MET A 117 0.48 -9.17 -9.31
N THR A 118 1.63 -9.70 -8.89
CA THR A 118 1.75 -10.61 -7.74
C THR A 118 2.09 -9.80 -6.50
N VAL A 119 1.41 -10.08 -5.40
CA VAL A 119 1.59 -9.38 -4.11
C VAL A 119 1.82 -10.41 -3.01
N GLN A 120 2.76 -10.11 -2.11
CA GLN A 120 2.93 -10.81 -0.84
C GLN A 120 3.04 -9.79 0.29
N LEU A 121 2.32 -10.05 1.38
CA LEU A 121 2.25 -9.21 2.58
C LEU A 121 2.59 -10.07 3.81
N GLU A 122 3.47 -9.54 4.66
CA GLU A 122 3.74 -10.09 5.99
C GLU A 122 3.10 -9.15 7.02
N PHE A 123 2.15 -9.66 7.78
CA PHE A 123 1.51 -8.95 8.89
C PHE A 123 1.96 -9.50 10.23
N ILE A 124 2.10 -8.61 11.20
CA ILE A 124 2.36 -8.95 12.58
C ILE A 124 1.17 -8.53 13.45
N ILE A 125 0.66 -9.46 14.25
CA ILE A 125 -0.31 -9.22 15.31
C ILE A 125 0.43 -9.36 16.64
N PRO A 126 0.60 -8.27 17.42
CA PRO A 126 1.29 -8.34 18.69
C PRO A 126 0.56 -9.24 19.70
N ALA A 127 1.29 -10.05 20.46
CA ALA A 127 0.74 -11.01 21.43
C ALA A 127 -0.25 -10.37 22.42
N ALA A 128 0.05 -9.15 22.86
CA ALA A 128 -0.76 -8.39 23.82
C ALA A 128 -2.16 -8.00 23.31
N HIS A 129 -2.43 -8.18 22.01
CA HIS A 129 -3.63 -7.69 21.34
C HIS A 129 -4.42 -8.78 20.60
N GLU A 130 -4.11 -10.06 20.82
CA GLU A 130 -4.93 -11.16 20.26
C GLU A 130 -6.32 -11.25 20.89
N VAL A 131 -6.55 -10.62 22.05
CA VAL A 131 -7.76 -10.75 22.85
C VAL A 131 -8.29 -9.37 23.24
N ASP A 132 -9.56 -9.14 22.92
CA ASP A 132 -10.41 -8.04 23.41
C ASP A 132 -10.11 -6.63 22.92
N THR A 133 -10.83 -6.20 21.88
CA THR A 133 -11.70 -5.02 22.01
C THR A 133 -12.71 -4.98 20.87
N ILE A 134 -13.95 -4.62 21.21
CA ILE A 134 -15.07 -4.46 20.30
C ILE A 134 -14.98 -3.08 19.68
N LYS A 135 -14.98 -3.01 18.34
CA LYS A 135 -15.44 -1.83 17.61
C LYS A 135 -16.29 -2.28 16.43
N ASP A 136 -17.51 -1.78 16.37
CA ASP A 136 -18.21 -1.62 15.10
C ASP A 136 -17.47 -0.54 14.31
N SER A 137 -16.75 -0.90 13.25
CA SER A 137 -16.37 0.08 12.23
C SER A 137 -16.03 -0.59 10.91
N THR A 138 -17.05 -0.83 10.08
CA THR A 138 -16.88 -1.43 8.74
C THR A 138 -16.90 -0.42 7.59
N GLU A 139 -16.99 0.89 7.81
CA GLU A 139 -17.13 1.80 6.66
C GLU A 139 -15.84 2.54 6.24
N LYS A 140 -14.86 2.77 7.13
CA LYS A 140 -13.69 3.62 6.80
C LYS A 140 -12.42 3.15 7.51
N ASN A 141 -11.58 2.39 6.81
CA ASN A 141 -10.29 1.89 7.32
C ASN A 141 -9.09 2.70 6.76
N CYS A 142 -7.90 2.44 7.31
CA CYS A 142 -6.65 3.13 6.92
C CYS A 142 -6.39 3.12 5.39
N TYR A 143 -6.72 2.01 4.73
CA TYR A 143 -6.35 1.69 3.35
C TYR A 143 -7.49 1.87 2.34
N SER A 144 -8.62 2.43 2.75
CA SER A 144 -9.75 2.77 1.87
C SER A 144 -9.88 4.28 1.68
N LEU A 145 -9.69 5.03 2.78
CA LEU A 145 -9.88 6.49 2.79
C LEU A 145 -8.75 7.26 3.47
N HIS A 146 -8.16 6.76 4.56
CA HIS A 146 -7.23 7.58 5.36
C HIS A 146 -5.92 7.89 4.62
N PHE A 147 -5.34 6.91 3.91
CA PHE A 147 -4.10 7.11 3.14
C PHE A 147 -4.23 8.19 2.06
N LYS A 148 -5.45 8.51 1.63
CA LYS A 148 -5.73 9.53 0.61
C LYS A 148 -5.60 10.95 1.15
N ASN A 149 -5.68 11.16 2.46
CA ASN A 149 -5.64 12.48 3.09
C ASN A 149 -4.24 12.81 3.65
N ARG A 150 -3.20 12.24 3.03
CA ARG A 150 -1.82 12.38 3.49
C ARG A 150 -0.95 12.91 2.36
N THR A 151 -0.16 13.92 2.67
CA THR A 151 0.84 14.48 1.76
C THR A 151 2.24 14.15 2.24
N GLN A 152 3.04 13.56 1.35
CA GLN A 152 4.44 13.26 1.58
C GLN A 152 5.32 14.43 1.11
N PHE A 153 6.07 15.02 2.03
CA PHE A 153 7.09 16.04 1.76
C PHE A 153 8.46 15.37 1.81
N ILE A 154 9.22 15.50 0.73
CA ILE A 154 10.54 14.88 0.58
C ILE A 154 11.55 16.00 0.38
N ASP A 155 12.40 16.20 1.37
CA ASP A 155 13.40 17.26 1.41
C ASP A 155 14.81 16.68 1.62
N ASP A 156 15.82 17.56 1.53
CA ASP A 156 17.23 17.22 1.81
C ASP A 156 17.71 15.97 1.04
N ILE A 157 17.39 15.88 -0.25
CA ILE A 157 17.81 14.75 -1.10
C ILE A 157 19.32 14.84 -1.35
N ILE A 158 20.07 13.96 -0.69
CA ILE A 158 21.52 13.82 -0.82
C ILE A 158 21.83 12.57 -1.62
N PHE A 159 22.52 12.74 -2.74
CA PHE A 159 23.00 11.65 -3.58
C PHE A 159 24.44 11.29 -3.18
N TYR A 160 24.60 10.28 -2.31
CA TYR A 160 25.91 9.85 -1.81
C TYR A 160 26.73 9.12 -2.86
N SER A 161 26.07 8.39 -3.74
CA SER A 161 26.70 7.72 -4.87
C SER A 161 25.71 7.64 -6.03
N PRO A 162 26.17 7.24 -7.24
CA PRO A 162 25.27 7.07 -8.37
C PRO A 162 24.08 6.15 -8.06
N LEU A 163 24.23 5.21 -7.12
CA LEU A 163 23.21 4.21 -6.79
C LEU A 163 22.55 4.43 -5.41
N ASN A 164 22.84 5.53 -4.72
CA ASN A 164 22.32 5.76 -3.37
C ASN A 164 21.90 7.22 -3.18
N ALA A 165 20.67 7.40 -2.72
CA ALA A 165 20.13 8.66 -2.25
C ALA A 165 19.56 8.50 -0.84
N ILE A 166 19.72 9.52 -0.01
CA ILE A 166 19.03 9.67 1.27
C ILE A 166 18.22 10.95 1.19
N SER A 167 17.07 10.95 1.85
CA SER A 167 16.21 12.12 1.95
C SER A 167 15.55 12.14 3.32
N LYS A 168 15.04 13.30 3.71
CA LYS A 168 14.11 13.40 4.85
C LYS A 168 12.69 13.31 4.32
N LEU A 169 11.89 12.48 4.99
CA LEU A 169 10.47 12.34 4.71
C LEU A 169 9.68 12.91 5.88
N PHE A 170 8.81 13.88 5.58
CA PHE A 170 7.78 14.35 6.49
C PHE A 170 6.41 14.03 5.87
N VAL A 171 5.47 13.53 6.68
CA VAL A 171 4.11 13.24 6.22
C VAL A 171 3.13 14.08 7.01
N ALA A 172 2.39 14.93 6.31
CA ALA A 172 1.32 15.71 6.90
C ALA A 172 -0.03 15.08 6.57
N ASN A 173 -1.00 15.25 7.48
CA ASN A 173 -2.39 15.00 7.16
C ASN A 173 -2.99 16.29 6.57
N ASP A 174 -3.60 16.19 5.39
CA ASP A 174 -4.16 17.35 4.68
C ASP A 174 -5.40 17.92 5.39
N ASN A 175 -6.09 17.09 6.17
CA ASN A 175 -7.21 17.45 7.01
C ASN A 175 -7.11 16.71 8.35
N GLU A 176 -7.53 17.35 9.44
CA GLU A 176 -7.83 16.65 10.70
C GLU A 176 -8.82 15.52 10.38
N PRO A 177 -8.50 14.26 10.70
CA PRO A 177 -9.38 13.16 10.36
C PRO A 177 -10.66 13.32 11.17
N HIS A 178 -11.77 13.68 10.50
CA HIS A 178 -13.11 13.75 11.10
C HIS A 178 -13.61 12.40 11.66
N PHE A 179 -12.83 11.33 11.51
CA PHE A 179 -13.09 9.99 12.00
C PHE A 179 -11.77 9.29 12.38
N LEU A 180 -11.78 8.46 13.42
CA LEU A 180 -10.67 7.57 13.73
C LEU A 180 -10.76 6.34 12.79
N PRO A 181 -9.78 6.09 11.90
CA PRO A 181 -9.82 4.91 11.06
C PRO A 181 -9.71 3.64 11.91
N GLY A 182 -10.40 2.57 11.50
CA GLY A 182 -10.19 1.23 12.03
C GLY A 182 -9.33 0.38 11.09
N GLY A 183 -9.01 -0.84 11.51
CA GLY A 183 -8.31 -1.82 10.68
C GLY A 183 -6.80 -1.81 10.83
N ILE A 184 -6.12 -2.55 9.96
CA ILE A 184 -4.65 -2.67 9.98
C ILE A 184 -3.98 -1.29 10.12
N GLU A 185 -3.08 -1.18 11.09
CA GLU A 185 -2.32 0.00 11.50
C GLU A 185 -3.12 1.18 12.08
N ALA A 186 -4.42 1.03 12.36
CA ALA A 186 -5.25 2.08 12.95
C ALA A 186 -4.72 2.63 14.27
N ASN A 187 -4.10 1.80 15.11
CA ASN A 187 -3.52 2.23 16.38
C ASN A 187 -2.10 2.81 16.25
N TYR A 188 -1.64 3.08 15.02
CA TYR A 188 -0.38 3.74 14.73
C TYR A 188 -0.57 5.00 13.86
N PRO A 189 -1.38 6.00 14.25
CA PRO A 189 -1.75 7.13 13.38
C PRO A 189 -0.56 8.03 12.99
N ASN A 190 0.51 8.03 13.78
CA ASN A 190 1.67 8.91 13.60
C ASN A 190 2.88 8.21 12.96
N ILE A 191 2.72 7.02 12.37
CA ILE A 191 3.81 6.34 11.66
C ILE A 191 3.72 6.59 10.15
N ILE A 192 4.86 6.40 9.46
CA ILE A 192 4.88 6.24 8.01
C ILE A 192 4.20 4.91 7.67
N ASN A 193 3.09 4.97 6.93
CA ASN A 193 2.37 3.78 6.53
C ASN A 193 2.99 3.17 5.23
N PRO A 194 2.61 1.94 4.86
CA PRO A 194 2.97 1.29 3.60
C PRO A 194 2.79 2.12 2.33
N VAL A 195 1.71 2.89 2.21
CA VAL A 195 1.46 3.72 1.02
C VAL A 195 2.41 4.91 1.00
N ASP A 196 2.60 5.60 2.13
CA ASP A 196 3.58 6.68 2.29
C ASP A 196 4.98 6.17 1.90
N SER A 197 5.36 5.01 2.43
CA SER A 197 6.62 4.34 2.11
C SER A 197 6.76 4.07 0.62
N LEU A 198 5.75 3.45 -0.01
CA LEU A 198 5.79 3.15 -1.44
C LEU A 198 5.93 4.42 -2.28
N VAL A 199 5.08 5.42 -2.04
CA VAL A 199 5.06 6.67 -2.80
C VAL A 199 6.40 7.38 -2.67
N SER A 200 6.89 7.60 -1.45
CA SER A 200 8.11 8.36 -1.22
C SER A 200 9.35 7.66 -1.77
N HIS A 201 9.47 6.34 -1.59
CA HIS A 201 10.60 5.59 -2.14
C HIS A 201 10.56 5.54 -3.67
N ALA A 202 9.38 5.44 -4.30
CA ALA A 202 9.24 5.48 -5.74
C ALA A 202 9.67 6.84 -6.33
N GLN A 203 9.32 7.95 -5.66
CA GLN A 203 9.75 9.29 -6.08
C GLN A 203 11.28 9.45 -6.00
N ILE A 204 11.90 8.99 -4.91
CA ILE A 204 13.37 9.02 -4.76
C ILE A 204 14.07 8.12 -5.78
N ALA A 205 13.56 6.91 -6.00
CA ALA A 205 14.10 5.99 -7.00
C ALA A 205 14.04 6.61 -8.41
N GLN A 206 12.93 7.26 -8.74
CA GLN A 206 12.78 7.97 -10.01
C GLN A 206 13.77 9.14 -10.15
N ALA A 207 13.93 9.96 -9.11
CA ALA A 207 14.91 11.05 -9.11
C ALA A 207 16.36 10.53 -9.27
N LEU A 208 16.68 9.41 -8.64
CA LEU A 208 17.98 8.75 -8.75
C LEU A 208 18.25 8.23 -10.17
N LEU A 209 17.28 7.56 -10.79
CA LEU A 209 17.40 7.06 -12.17
C LEU A 209 17.60 8.19 -13.18
N TYR A 210 16.85 9.28 -13.02
CA TYR A 210 17.02 10.48 -13.85
C TYR A 210 18.40 11.11 -13.69
N LYS A 211 18.90 11.19 -12.46
CA LYS A 211 20.25 11.69 -12.22
C LYS A 211 21.33 10.77 -12.81
N LEU A 212 21.13 9.45 -12.76
CA LEU A 212 22.04 8.46 -13.34
C LEU A 212 22.16 8.58 -14.84
N ASP A 213 21.02 8.75 -15.53
CA ASP A 213 20.98 8.80 -17.00
C ASP A 213 21.21 10.21 -17.54
N GLY A 214 21.34 11.22 -16.67
CA GLY A 214 21.43 12.62 -17.07
C GLY A 214 20.16 13.13 -17.78
N LEU A 215 19.01 12.50 -17.50
CA LEU A 215 17.72 12.80 -18.12
C LEU A 215 16.82 13.57 -17.15
N THR A 216 15.97 14.45 -17.68
CA THR A 216 14.83 14.97 -16.93
C THR A 216 13.60 14.08 -17.09
N ARG A 217 12.60 14.25 -16.22
CA ARG A 217 11.29 13.56 -16.34
C ARG A 217 10.64 13.82 -17.71
N GLY A 218 10.78 15.02 -18.26
CA GLY A 218 10.23 15.39 -19.57
C GLY A 218 10.80 14.53 -20.70
N GLU A 219 12.09 14.19 -20.59
CA GLU A 219 12.88 13.53 -21.64
C GLU A 219 12.82 12.00 -21.59
N SER A 220 12.17 11.41 -20.58
CA SER A 220 12.10 9.96 -20.38
C SER A 220 10.72 9.38 -20.70
N ASN A 221 10.65 8.13 -21.15
CA ASN A 221 9.39 7.40 -21.16
C ASN A 221 8.91 7.12 -19.72
N THR A 222 7.64 6.75 -19.56
CA THR A 222 7.11 6.32 -18.27
C THR A 222 7.96 5.16 -17.73
N LEU A 223 8.50 5.35 -16.52
CA LEU A 223 9.22 4.30 -15.81
C LEU A 223 8.21 3.31 -15.23
N TRP A 224 8.43 2.04 -15.53
CA TRP A 224 7.59 0.94 -15.06
C TRP A 224 8.30 0.18 -13.95
N MET A 225 7.76 0.27 -12.74
CA MET A 225 8.29 -0.49 -11.61
C MET A 225 8.11 -1.99 -11.88
N ARG A 226 9.20 -2.76 -11.85
CA ARG A 226 9.18 -4.22 -12.07
C ARG A 226 8.99 -5.01 -10.78
N ASN A 227 9.62 -4.55 -9.71
CA ASN A 227 9.63 -5.21 -8.41
C ASN A 227 9.76 -4.14 -7.32
N LEU A 228 8.99 -4.31 -6.24
CA LEU A 228 9.04 -3.51 -5.04
C LEU A 228 9.21 -4.44 -3.84
N ASN A 229 10.15 -4.14 -2.96
CA ASN A 229 10.24 -4.79 -1.66
C ASN A 229 10.45 -3.73 -0.59
N ILE A 230 9.55 -3.68 0.38
CA ILE A 230 9.63 -2.79 1.54
C ILE A 230 9.61 -3.68 2.77
N ILE A 231 10.54 -3.44 3.69
CA ILE A 231 10.58 -4.06 5.01
C ILE A 231 10.57 -2.93 6.02
N ALA A 232 9.76 -3.09 7.05
CA ALA A 232 9.60 -2.07 8.07
C ALA A 232 9.80 -2.67 9.46
N GLU A 233 10.35 -1.87 10.37
CA GLU A 233 10.61 -2.28 11.76
C GLU A 233 9.32 -2.30 12.60
N ASN A 234 9.35 -2.68 13.87
CA ASN A 234 8.13 -2.57 14.70
C ASN A 234 7.67 -1.10 14.80
N PRO A 235 6.38 -0.76 14.60
CA PRO A 235 5.83 0.58 14.76
C PRO A 235 6.22 1.29 16.07
N ALA A 236 6.33 0.56 17.19
CA ALA A 236 6.78 1.12 18.47
C ALA A 236 8.22 1.67 18.44
N LYS A 237 9.02 1.26 17.44
CA LYS A 237 10.38 1.74 17.18
C LYS A 237 10.44 2.79 16.06
N ARG A 238 9.39 2.90 15.23
CA ARG A 238 9.26 3.90 14.16
C ARG A 238 8.75 5.22 14.77
N ARG A 239 9.64 6.04 15.32
CA ARG A 239 9.28 7.44 15.62
C ARG A 239 9.33 8.24 14.33
N ALA A 240 8.23 8.93 13.98
CA ALA A 240 8.22 9.96 12.95
C ALA A 240 9.01 11.19 13.43
#